data_AF-A0ABD1U290-F1
#
_entry.id   AF-A0ABD1U290-F1
#
_cell.length_a   1.000
_cell.length_b   1.000
_cell.length_c   1.000
_cell.angle_alpha   90.00
_cell.angle_beta   90.00
_cell.angle_gamma   90.00
#
_symmetry.space_group_name_H-M   'P 1'
#
loop_
_entity.id
_entity.type
_entity.pdbx_description
1 polymer ?
#
loop_
_entity_poly.entity_id
_entity_poly.type
_entity_poly.pdbx_seq_one_letter_code
_entity_poly.pdbx_strand_id
1 'polypeptide(L)'
;MPPASLISCNAGSTPVLNSTSLKTTKSFNFNSTPHFSLREGPNGVAFSLDNNKKWPIVTTAASRTKRLAKSLYNCNETCRTSPFTTVAATGGGGSSVSELDDNVRKILQAVLWVAEGVYVFWLFLLPYAPGDPVWAISSETINSLIGLSLNFFLILPLINSVGIHLMEAPVLHPMSEGLFNFVIGWTFMFAPLLFTDRKRDRYTGSLDILWGLQMFLTNTFLIPYMAIRLNEANRDSAARKTSQLGIIMTNGAPVVGLIGALVCLLSTLWALYGRGDGNFGDLRERWEFLLSYLRSERLAYAFIWDICLYIIFQPWLIGDNLQNIQKDKIGLVNYLRFVPVVGLVAYCLCLNLDEEM
;
A
#
# COMPACT_ATOMS: atom_id res chain seq x y z
N MET A 1 -23.93 60.39 0.72
CA MET A 1 -23.67 61.69 0.05
C MET A 1 -22.67 62.47 0.91
N PRO A 2 -21.74 63.23 0.31
CA PRO A 2 -20.30 62.91 0.16
C PRO A 2 -19.42 63.92 0.97
N PRO A 3 -18.08 64.14 0.79
CA PRO A 3 -17.10 63.80 -0.28
C PRO A 3 -15.94 62.89 0.20
N ALA A 4 -15.27 62.03 -0.60
CA ALA A 4 -14.66 62.11 -1.93
C ALA A 4 -13.43 63.05 -2.02
N SER A 5 -12.24 62.46 -1.91
CA SER A 5 -10.98 63.06 -2.35
C SER A 5 -10.13 62.02 -3.09
N LEU A 6 -9.95 62.29 -4.39
CA LEU A 6 -9.06 61.66 -5.37
C LEU A 6 -7.63 62.23 -5.28
N ILE A 7 -6.74 61.68 -6.13
CA ILE A 7 -5.42 62.18 -6.62
C ILE A 7 -4.23 61.50 -5.92
N SER A 8 -3.21 60.94 -6.58
CA SER A 8 -2.90 60.71 -8.00
C SER A 8 -1.73 59.72 -8.09
N CYS A 9 -1.65 59.03 -9.24
CA CYS A 9 -0.52 58.27 -9.74
C CYS A 9 0.81 59.07 -9.72
N ASN A 10 1.93 58.35 -9.57
CA ASN A 10 3.08 58.61 -10.44
C ASN A 10 3.82 57.32 -10.79
N ALA A 11 4.27 57.28 -12.04
CA ALA A 11 4.91 56.18 -12.74
C ALA A 11 6.44 56.25 -12.63
N GLY A 12 7.07 55.12 -12.95
CA GLY A 12 8.38 55.10 -13.62
C GLY A 12 9.57 54.73 -12.74
N SER A 13 10.08 53.51 -12.93
CA SER A 13 11.45 53.30 -13.44
C SER A 13 11.79 51.81 -13.48
N THR A 14 11.89 51.26 -14.70
CA THR A 14 12.79 50.16 -15.03
C THR A 14 14.24 50.66 -15.01
N PRO A 15 15.21 49.78 -14.72
CA PRO A 15 16.18 49.50 -15.78
C PRO A 15 16.62 48.01 -15.83
N VAL A 16 16.61 47.41 -17.02
CA VAL A 16 17.76 47.12 -17.90
C VAL A 16 18.46 45.78 -17.58
N LEU A 17 18.26 44.86 -18.51
CA LEU A 17 19.05 43.65 -18.76
C LEU A 17 20.55 43.95 -18.81
N ASN A 18 21.35 43.09 -18.17
CA ASN A 18 22.74 42.93 -18.57
C ASN A 18 23.05 41.43 -18.78
N SER A 19 23.03 41.03 -20.04
CA SER A 19 23.55 39.76 -20.54
C SER A 19 25.02 39.95 -20.91
N THR A 20 25.92 39.15 -20.34
CA THR A 20 27.09 38.59 -21.05
C THR A 20 27.83 37.64 -20.12
N SER A 21 27.84 36.35 -20.46
CA SER A 21 29.06 35.62 -20.83
C SER A 21 28.84 34.11 -20.71
N LEU A 22 28.71 33.46 -21.86
CA LEU A 22 28.89 32.03 -22.04
C LEU A 22 30.31 31.63 -21.61
N LYS A 23 30.43 30.59 -20.78
CA LYS A 23 31.50 29.59 -20.91
C LYS A 23 30.96 28.19 -20.71
N THR A 24 31.09 27.43 -21.79
CA THR A 24 30.75 26.03 -22.00
C THR A 24 31.75 25.09 -21.30
N THR A 25 31.27 23.86 -21.07
CA THR A 25 32.00 22.58 -20.97
C THR A 25 32.51 22.14 -19.59
N LYS A 26 31.81 21.18 -18.98
CA LYS A 26 32.24 19.77 -18.96
C LYS A 26 31.11 18.87 -18.44
N SER A 27 30.68 17.95 -19.30
CA SER A 27 29.80 16.83 -19.01
C SER A 27 30.49 15.83 -18.07
N PHE A 28 29.81 15.44 -16.99
CA PHE A 28 30.16 14.23 -16.23
C PHE A 28 29.11 13.16 -16.53
N ASN A 29 29.52 12.17 -17.31
CA ASN A 29 28.83 10.92 -17.55
C ASN A 29 29.09 9.98 -16.36
N PHE A 30 28.04 9.38 -15.80
CA PHE A 30 28.15 8.20 -14.94
C PHE A 30 27.31 7.09 -15.56
N ASN A 31 27.89 6.41 -16.55
CA ASN A 31 27.42 5.14 -17.07
C ASN A 31 28.52 4.11 -16.78
N SER A 32 28.28 3.21 -15.83
CA SER A 32 29.08 1.99 -15.68
C SER A 32 28.31 0.94 -14.88
N THR A 33 27.50 0.18 -15.61
CA THR A 33 27.06 -1.16 -15.26
C THR A 33 28.23 -2.13 -15.47
N PRO A 34 28.63 -2.99 -14.51
CA PRO A 34 29.60 -4.03 -14.79
C PRO A 34 28.89 -5.29 -15.29
N HIS A 35 29.03 -5.57 -16.58
CA HIS A 35 28.89 -6.90 -17.15
C HIS A 35 30.18 -7.68 -16.87
N PHE A 36 30.08 -8.79 -16.12
CA PHE A 36 31.17 -9.74 -15.96
C PHE A 36 30.91 -10.94 -16.86
N SER A 37 31.67 -11.07 -17.94
CA SER A 37 31.71 -12.24 -18.82
C SER A 37 33.03 -12.98 -18.58
N LEU A 38 32.94 -14.21 -18.07
CA LEU A 38 34.08 -15.12 -17.99
C LEU A 38 34.16 -15.93 -19.28
N ARG A 39 35.26 -15.75 -20.01
CA ARG A 39 35.66 -16.49 -21.19
C ARG A 39 36.80 -17.43 -20.81
N GLU A 40 36.63 -18.71 -21.06
CA GLU A 40 37.66 -19.74 -20.95
C GLU A 40 38.78 -19.55 -21.98
N GLY A 41 40.01 -19.89 -21.60
CA GLY A 41 41.12 -20.13 -22.52
C GLY A 41 42.47 -20.31 -21.82
N PRO A 42 43.37 -21.17 -22.33
CA PRO A 42 44.18 -22.07 -21.51
C PRO A 42 45.69 -21.76 -21.54
N ASN A 43 46.43 -22.48 -20.69
CA ASN A 43 47.89 -22.75 -20.70
C ASN A 43 48.68 -22.16 -19.52
N GLY A 44 49.52 -23.01 -18.93
CA GLY A 44 50.37 -22.78 -17.75
C GLY A 44 51.33 -21.59 -17.87
N VAL A 45 52.00 -21.17 -16.81
CA VAL A 45 53.24 -21.79 -16.30
C VAL A 45 53.44 -21.41 -14.82
N ALA A 46 54.10 -22.32 -14.09
CA ALA A 46 54.46 -22.29 -12.69
C ALA A 46 55.32 -21.10 -12.23
N PHE A 47 55.24 -20.76 -10.94
CA PHE A 47 56.44 -20.56 -10.12
C PHE A 47 56.21 -21.03 -8.68
N SER A 48 57.12 -21.90 -8.25
CA SER A 48 57.23 -22.49 -6.92
C SER A 48 58.06 -21.57 -6.02
N LEU A 49 57.70 -21.47 -4.75
CA LEU A 49 58.68 -21.33 -3.68
C LEU A 49 58.17 -22.01 -2.40
N ASP A 50 58.88 -23.08 -2.09
CA ASP A 50 58.73 -24.04 -1.02
C ASP A 50 59.22 -23.46 0.32
N ASN A 51 58.58 -23.84 1.43
CA ASN A 51 59.29 -24.50 2.55
C ASN A 51 58.40 -24.78 3.78
N ASN A 52 58.34 -26.09 4.09
CA ASN A 52 58.42 -26.72 5.41
C ASN A 52 57.27 -26.57 6.45
N LYS A 53 56.48 -27.65 6.62
CA LYS A 53 56.61 -28.63 7.73
C LYS A 53 55.63 -29.83 7.58
N LYS A 54 56.08 -30.99 8.07
CA LYS A 54 55.65 -32.39 7.80
C LYS A 54 54.34 -32.86 8.48
N TRP A 55 53.45 -33.50 7.70
CA TRP A 55 52.83 -34.87 7.75
C TRP A 55 52.53 -35.57 9.11
N PRO A 56 51.49 -36.46 9.24
CA PRO A 56 51.19 -37.52 8.25
C PRO A 56 49.73 -37.91 7.90
N ILE A 57 49.73 -38.70 6.83
CA ILE A 57 48.76 -39.49 6.06
C ILE A 57 47.91 -40.46 6.90
N VAL A 58 46.61 -40.61 6.58
CA VAL A 58 45.98 -41.93 6.30
C VAL A 58 45.06 -41.83 5.07
N THR A 59 45.25 -42.80 4.20
CA THR A 59 44.72 -43.00 2.85
C THR A 59 43.43 -43.84 2.88
N THR A 60 42.50 -43.61 1.94
CA THR A 60 41.80 -44.64 1.12
C THR A 60 40.85 -43.89 0.16
N ALA A 61 41.24 -43.70 -1.10
CA ALA A 61 41.08 -44.61 -2.24
C ALA A 61 39.64 -44.65 -2.80
N ALA A 62 39.56 -44.22 -4.05
CA ALA A 62 38.38 -43.99 -4.86
C ALA A 62 37.73 -45.28 -5.40
N SER A 63 36.49 -45.17 -5.86
CA SER A 63 36.14 -45.67 -7.20
C SER A 63 34.92 -44.96 -7.78
N ARG A 64 35.13 -44.47 -9.02
CA ARG A 64 34.10 -44.00 -9.95
C ARG A 64 33.30 -45.20 -10.46
N THR A 65 32.01 -44.99 -10.77
CA THR A 65 31.54 -45.17 -12.15
C THR A 65 30.20 -44.48 -12.39
N LYS A 66 30.09 -43.89 -13.59
CA LYS A 66 28.96 -43.12 -14.11
C LYS A 66 27.91 -44.05 -14.73
N ARG A 67 26.68 -43.51 -14.83
CA ARG A 67 25.81 -43.37 -16.02
C ARG A 67 24.44 -44.08 -15.97
N LEU A 68 23.42 -43.23 -16.12
CA LEU A 68 22.17 -43.38 -16.89
C LEU A 68 21.14 -44.44 -16.47
N ALA A 69 20.06 -43.96 -15.84
CA ALA A 69 18.71 -44.40 -16.18
C ALA A 69 17.72 -43.22 -16.01
N LYS A 70 17.21 -42.77 -17.15
CA LYS A 70 16.05 -41.92 -17.34
C LYS A 70 14.81 -42.78 -17.09
N SER A 71 13.78 -42.29 -16.38
CA SER A 71 12.35 -42.58 -16.61
C SER A 71 11.55 -42.53 -15.30
N LEU A 72 10.56 -41.63 -15.29
CA LEU A 72 9.23 -41.75 -14.68
C LEU A 72 9.15 -42.14 -13.20
N TYR A 73 8.71 -41.20 -12.36
CA TYR A 73 7.49 -41.44 -11.56
C TYR A 73 6.90 -40.10 -11.11
N ASN A 74 5.81 -39.71 -11.80
CA ASN A 74 4.77 -38.87 -11.25
C ASN A 74 4.01 -39.72 -10.24
N CYS A 75 3.93 -39.28 -8.98
CA CYS A 75 2.88 -39.74 -8.08
C CYS A 75 2.36 -38.52 -7.30
N ASN A 76 1.16 -38.10 -7.69
CA ASN A 76 0.25 -37.32 -6.87
C ASN A 76 0.05 -38.06 -5.53
N GLU A 77 0.35 -37.40 -4.42
CA GLU A 77 -0.28 -37.73 -3.15
C GLU A 77 -1.08 -36.53 -2.65
N THR A 78 -2.38 -36.77 -2.60
CA THR A 78 -3.39 -35.97 -1.92
C THR A 78 -3.44 -36.40 -0.46
N CYS A 79 -3.32 -35.45 0.47
CA CYS A 79 -3.68 -35.55 1.88
C CYS A 79 -3.95 -34.13 2.37
N ARG A 80 -4.96 -33.79 3.17
CA ARG A 80 -6.05 -34.53 3.83
C ARG A 80 -6.96 -33.43 4.39
N THR A 81 -8.23 -33.37 4.00
CA THR A 81 -9.26 -32.65 4.76
C THR A 81 -10.09 -33.67 5.54
N SER A 82 -10.27 -33.36 6.83
CA SER A 82 -10.96 -34.16 7.86
C SER A 82 -12.47 -34.33 7.53
N PRO A 83 -13.15 -35.37 8.05
CA PRO A 83 -14.40 -35.87 7.51
C PRO A 83 -15.61 -35.17 8.13
N PHE A 84 -16.65 -34.98 7.32
CA PHE A 84 -18.02 -34.94 7.80
C PHE A 84 -18.80 -36.03 7.07
N THR A 85 -19.25 -37.02 7.82
CA THR A 85 -20.10 -38.12 7.36
C THR A 85 -21.54 -37.64 7.32
N THR A 86 -22.22 -37.74 6.17
CA THR A 86 -23.42 -38.60 6.02
C THR A 86 -23.97 -38.67 4.59
N VAL A 87 -24.09 -39.92 4.14
CA VAL A 87 -25.05 -40.53 3.19
C VAL A 87 -24.92 -40.24 1.68
N ALA A 88 -24.62 -41.32 0.97
CA ALA A 88 -24.60 -41.46 -0.48
C ALA A 88 -26.00 -41.54 -1.08
N ALA A 89 -26.20 -40.92 -2.25
CA ALA A 89 -26.45 -41.61 -3.51
C ALA A 89 -26.64 -40.62 -4.67
N THR A 90 -26.12 -41.02 -5.84
CA THR A 90 -26.52 -40.64 -7.21
C THR A 90 -26.20 -39.23 -7.73
N GLY A 91 -25.17 -39.17 -8.59
CA GLY A 91 -25.32 -38.65 -9.96
C GLY A 91 -25.07 -37.15 -10.21
N GLY A 92 -23.92 -36.83 -10.82
CA GLY A 92 -23.86 -35.80 -11.87
C GLY A 92 -24.01 -34.31 -11.51
N GLY A 93 -23.65 -33.88 -10.30
CA GLY A 93 -23.79 -32.47 -9.86
C GLY A 93 -22.51 -31.62 -9.82
N GLY A 94 -21.37 -32.11 -10.30
CA GLY A 94 -20.08 -31.43 -10.15
C GLY A 94 -19.90 -30.17 -11.02
N SER A 95 -20.53 -30.13 -12.20
CA SER A 95 -20.37 -29.00 -13.14
C SER A 95 -21.15 -27.77 -12.70
N SER A 96 -22.38 -27.94 -12.21
CA SER A 96 -23.30 -26.83 -11.94
C SER A 96 -22.87 -25.96 -10.75
N VAL A 97 -22.23 -26.54 -9.73
CA VAL A 97 -21.76 -25.78 -8.56
C VAL A 97 -20.49 -24.99 -8.89
N SER A 98 -19.57 -25.57 -9.65
CA SER A 98 -18.35 -24.89 -10.09
C SER A 98 -18.66 -23.77 -11.09
N GLU A 99 -19.56 -24.02 -12.06
CA GLU A 99 -20.00 -23.01 -13.02
C GLU A 99 -20.73 -21.85 -12.35
N LEU A 100 -21.54 -22.13 -11.32
CA LEU A 100 -22.25 -21.08 -10.57
C LEU A 100 -21.27 -20.18 -9.80
N ASP A 101 -20.26 -20.75 -9.14
CA ASP A 101 -19.21 -19.98 -8.44
C ASP A 101 -18.34 -19.17 -9.41
N ASP A 102 -18.00 -19.74 -10.57
CA ASP A 102 -17.29 -19.03 -11.64
C ASP A 102 -18.10 -17.84 -12.19
N ASN A 103 -19.41 -18.02 -12.37
CA ASN A 103 -20.31 -16.95 -12.84
C ASN A 103 -20.46 -15.85 -11.79
N VAL A 104 -20.65 -16.21 -10.51
CA VAL A 104 -20.71 -15.23 -9.41
C VAL A 104 -19.40 -14.44 -9.32
N ARG A 105 -18.25 -15.10 -9.45
CA ARG A 105 -16.93 -14.44 -9.48
C ARG A 105 -16.83 -13.44 -10.63
N LYS A 106 -17.24 -13.82 -11.84
CA LYS A 106 -17.23 -12.93 -13.02
C LYS A 106 -18.19 -11.74 -12.87
N ILE A 107 -19.38 -11.97 -12.31
CA ILE A 107 -20.35 -10.91 -12.02
C ILE A 107 -19.76 -9.93 -11.00
N LEU A 108 -19.19 -10.44 -9.90
CA LEU A 108 -18.59 -9.60 -8.86
C LEU A 108 -17.41 -8.78 -9.40
N GLN A 109 -16.57 -9.40 -10.23
CA GLN A 109 -15.50 -8.73 -10.93
C GLN A 109 -16.03 -7.61 -11.86
N ALA A 110 -17.07 -7.89 -12.65
CA ALA A 110 -17.68 -6.89 -13.53
C ALA A 110 -18.27 -5.73 -12.72
N VAL A 111 -18.97 -6.03 -11.61
CA VAL A 111 -19.53 -5.02 -10.70
C VAL A 111 -18.41 -4.14 -10.13
N LEU A 112 -17.28 -4.70 -9.73
CA LEU A 112 -16.14 -3.93 -9.21
C LEU A 112 -15.51 -3.03 -10.29
N TRP A 113 -15.34 -3.52 -11.52
CA TRP A 113 -14.83 -2.69 -12.62
C TRP A 113 -15.80 -1.57 -13.02
N VAL A 114 -17.10 -1.86 -13.04
CA VAL A 114 -18.12 -0.83 -13.27
C VAL A 114 -18.13 0.18 -12.13
N ALA A 115 -18.04 -0.28 -10.88
CA ALA A 115 -17.96 0.59 -9.71
C ALA A 115 -16.72 1.49 -9.78
N GLU A 116 -15.56 0.96 -10.14
CA GLU A 116 -14.33 1.73 -10.36
C GLU A 116 -14.50 2.77 -11.47
N GLY A 117 -15.03 2.36 -12.63
CA GLY A 117 -15.25 3.27 -13.75
C GLY A 117 -16.21 4.40 -13.40
N VAL A 118 -17.31 4.08 -12.72
CA VAL A 118 -18.28 5.06 -12.21
C VAL A 118 -17.62 5.96 -11.16
N TYR A 119 -16.85 5.38 -10.25
CA TYR A 119 -16.15 6.12 -9.19
C TYR A 119 -15.16 7.13 -9.76
N VAL A 120 -14.25 6.70 -10.63
CA VAL A 120 -13.25 7.57 -11.28
C VAL A 120 -13.94 8.64 -12.13
N PHE A 121 -14.95 8.26 -12.92
CA PHE A 121 -15.69 9.19 -13.76
C PHE A 121 -16.44 10.24 -12.93
N TRP A 122 -17.16 9.81 -11.89
CA TRP A 122 -17.89 10.69 -10.98
C TRP A 122 -16.95 11.61 -10.20
N LEU A 123 -15.92 11.05 -9.59
CA LEU A 123 -15.11 11.76 -8.61
C LEU A 123 -13.97 12.56 -9.21
N PHE A 124 -13.45 12.24 -10.40
CA PHE A 124 -12.35 13.02 -10.99
C PHE A 124 -12.78 13.89 -12.18
N LEU A 125 -13.76 13.43 -12.97
CA LEU A 125 -14.10 14.08 -14.24
C LEU A 125 -15.36 14.95 -14.15
N LEU A 126 -16.40 14.50 -13.42
CA LEU A 126 -17.65 15.24 -13.32
C LEU A 126 -17.59 16.41 -12.31
N PRO A 127 -18.29 17.52 -12.60
CA PRO A 127 -18.43 18.65 -11.68
C PRO A 127 -19.55 18.44 -10.65
N TYR A 128 -20.18 17.26 -10.60
CA TYR A 128 -21.29 16.97 -9.67
C TYR A 128 -20.83 16.55 -8.28
N ALA A 129 -19.62 15.99 -8.16
CA ALA A 129 -19.03 15.72 -6.87
C ALA A 129 -18.65 17.05 -6.18
N PRO A 130 -18.79 17.15 -4.85
CA PRO A 130 -18.25 18.24 -4.05
C PRO A 130 -16.84 18.68 -4.47
N GLY A 131 -16.63 19.99 -4.58
CA GLY A 131 -15.34 20.61 -4.95
C GLY A 131 -14.97 20.55 -6.43
N ASP A 132 -13.86 21.17 -6.79
CA ASP A 132 -13.44 21.31 -8.18
C ASP A 132 -12.95 20.00 -8.79
N PRO A 133 -13.31 19.66 -10.04
CA PRO A 133 -12.79 18.47 -10.72
C PRO A 133 -11.29 18.58 -10.98
N VAL A 134 -10.64 17.45 -11.30
CA VAL A 134 -9.17 17.40 -11.45
C VAL A 134 -8.65 18.38 -12.50
N TRP A 135 -9.41 18.62 -13.56
CA TRP A 135 -9.03 19.53 -14.63
C TRP A 135 -9.24 21.02 -14.30
N ALA A 136 -9.92 21.34 -13.20
CA ALA A 136 -10.19 22.71 -12.74
C ALA A 136 -9.72 22.96 -11.30
N ILE A 137 -8.76 22.16 -10.81
CA ILE A 137 -8.34 22.21 -9.41
C ILE A 137 -7.80 23.61 -9.03
N SER A 138 -8.33 24.18 -7.96
CA SER A 138 -7.87 25.46 -7.44
C SER A 138 -6.50 25.35 -6.77
N SER A 139 -5.74 26.44 -6.75
CA SER A 139 -4.47 26.49 -6.02
C SER A 139 -4.64 26.33 -4.50
N GLU A 140 -5.81 26.70 -3.96
CA GLU A 140 -6.15 26.54 -2.54
C GLU A 140 -6.29 25.06 -2.16
N THR A 141 -6.96 24.27 -2.99
CA THR A 141 -7.07 22.82 -2.80
C THR A 141 -5.71 22.13 -2.89
N ILE A 142 -4.83 22.57 -3.81
CA ILE A 142 -3.45 22.05 -3.90
C ILE A 142 -2.64 22.41 -2.65
N ASN A 143 -2.71 23.65 -2.17
CA ASN A 143 -2.01 24.08 -0.97
C ASN A 143 -2.50 23.33 0.27
N SER A 144 -3.80 23.10 0.37
CA SER A 144 -4.39 22.27 1.42
C SER A 144 -3.87 20.83 1.33
N LEU A 145 -3.88 20.21 0.14
CA LEU A 145 -3.36 18.86 -0.07
C LEU A 145 -1.87 18.74 0.32
N ILE A 146 -1.05 19.70 -0.08
CA ILE A 146 0.37 19.75 0.29
C ILE A 146 0.51 19.93 1.80
N GLY A 147 -0.27 20.83 2.40
CA GLY A 147 -0.26 21.05 3.85
C GLY A 147 -0.64 19.79 4.64
N LEU A 148 -1.70 19.09 4.21
CA LEU A 148 -2.11 17.80 4.78
C LEU A 148 -1.00 16.76 4.62
N SER A 149 -0.37 16.71 3.44
CA SER A 149 0.73 15.78 3.15
C SER A 149 2.01 16.08 3.93
N LEU A 150 2.28 17.35 4.28
CA LEU A 150 3.39 17.73 5.16
C LEU A 150 3.09 17.34 6.61
N ASN A 151 1.81 17.34 7.01
CA ASN A 151 1.34 16.90 8.32
C ASN A 151 1.04 15.38 8.36
N PHE A 152 1.72 14.60 7.53
CA PHE A 152 1.58 13.15 7.44
C PHE A 152 1.90 12.45 8.77
N PHE A 153 1.04 11.51 9.14
CA PHE A 153 1.01 10.81 10.43
C PHE A 153 0.98 11.72 11.66
N LEU A 154 0.59 12.99 11.48
CA LEU A 154 0.69 14.05 12.50
C LEU A 154 2.11 14.22 13.07
N ILE A 155 3.15 13.70 12.40
CA ILE A 155 4.52 13.74 12.90
C ILE A 155 4.97 15.19 13.09
N LEU A 156 4.81 16.00 12.04
CA LEU A 156 5.25 17.39 12.06
C LEU A 156 4.45 18.25 13.05
N PRO A 157 3.10 18.24 13.08
CA PRO A 157 2.34 18.95 14.10
C PRO A 157 2.70 18.55 15.54
N LEU A 158 2.93 17.26 15.80
CA LEU A 158 3.28 16.78 17.14
C LEU A 158 4.70 17.22 17.55
N ILE A 159 5.68 17.14 16.64
CA ILE A 159 7.06 17.59 16.89
C ILE A 159 7.09 19.10 17.17
N ASN A 160 6.35 19.90 16.41
CA ASN A 160 6.22 21.34 16.65
C ASN A 160 5.52 21.63 17.99
N SER A 161 4.52 20.82 18.39
CA SER A 161 3.84 20.98 19.68
C SER A 161 4.73 20.75 20.90
N VAL A 162 5.80 19.95 20.76
CA VAL A 162 6.79 19.72 21.81
C VAL A 162 7.99 20.68 21.75
N GLY A 163 7.92 21.70 20.88
CA GLY A 163 8.91 22.79 20.81
C GLY A 163 10.12 22.52 19.90
N ILE A 164 10.09 21.48 19.07
CA ILE A 164 11.14 21.21 18.09
C ILE A 164 10.69 21.77 16.73
N HIS A 165 11.23 22.93 16.34
CA HIS A 165 10.84 23.64 15.11
C HIS A 165 11.89 23.47 14.01
N LEU A 166 12.11 22.25 13.52
CA LEU A 166 13.00 22.03 12.37
C LEU A 166 12.38 22.55 11.06
N MET A 167 11.05 22.38 10.93
CA MET A 167 10.22 22.90 9.84
C MET A 167 8.87 23.28 10.44
N GLU A 168 8.29 24.40 10.01
CA GLU A 168 7.01 24.83 10.57
C GLU A 168 5.86 24.02 9.98
N ALA A 169 5.08 23.37 10.85
CA ALA A 169 3.92 22.59 10.44
C ALA A 169 2.87 23.52 9.81
N PRO A 170 2.40 23.25 8.57
CA PRO A 170 1.28 23.99 8.00
C PRO A 170 0.09 23.99 8.96
N VAL A 171 -0.47 25.16 9.19
CA VAL A 171 -1.61 25.33 10.10
C VAL A 171 -2.89 25.06 9.32
N LEU A 172 -3.53 23.94 9.63
CA LEU A 172 -4.78 23.50 9.03
C LEU A 172 -5.83 23.24 10.13
N HIS A 173 -7.09 23.08 9.73
CA HIS A 173 -8.13 22.77 10.70
C HIS A 173 -7.89 21.37 11.31
N PRO A 174 -7.93 21.21 12.65
CA PRO A 174 -7.63 19.91 13.29
C PRO A 174 -8.49 18.76 12.77
N MET A 175 -9.76 19.03 12.43
CA MET A 175 -10.68 18.04 11.84
C MET A 175 -10.22 17.53 10.46
N SER A 176 -9.69 18.40 9.58
CA SER A 176 -9.21 17.96 8.26
C SER A 176 -7.93 17.14 8.38
N GLU A 177 -7.02 17.54 9.28
CA GLU A 177 -5.78 16.80 9.55
C GLU A 177 -6.07 15.43 10.19
N GLY A 178 -7.01 15.40 11.15
CA GLY A 178 -7.43 14.17 11.78
C GLY A 178 -8.13 13.22 10.81
N LEU A 179 -9.04 13.72 9.96
CA LEU A 179 -9.69 12.88 8.95
C LEU A 179 -8.68 12.26 7.99
N PHE A 180 -7.76 13.08 7.46
CA PHE A 180 -6.70 12.62 6.56
C PHE A 180 -5.83 11.55 7.21
N ASN A 181 -5.24 11.86 8.36
CA ASN A 181 -4.32 10.93 9.02
C ASN A 181 -5.04 9.67 9.53
N PHE A 182 -6.33 9.76 9.86
CA PHE A 182 -7.14 8.58 10.18
C PHE A 182 -7.27 7.63 8.98
N VAL A 183 -7.60 8.15 7.79
CA VAL A 183 -7.71 7.35 6.57
C VAL A 183 -6.35 6.74 6.22
N ILE A 184 -5.28 7.54 6.21
CA ILE A 184 -3.93 7.06 5.88
C ILE A 184 -3.44 6.02 6.90
N GLY A 185 -3.69 6.22 8.19
CA GLY A 185 -3.37 5.23 9.23
C GLY A 185 -4.09 3.90 8.98
N TRP A 186 -5.34 3.95 8.54
CA TRP A 186 -6.09 2.77 8.13
C TRP A 186 -5.47 2.12 6.87
N THR A 187 -5.19 2.91 5.84
CA THR A 187 -4.53 2.45 4.60
C THR A 187 -3.18 1.78 4.88
N PHE A 188 -2.40 2.33 5.80
CA PHE A 188 -1.10 1.79 6.18
C PHE A 188 -1.22 0.34 6.67
N MET A 189 -2.26 0.02 7.45
CA MET A 189 -2.51 -1.34 7.95
C MET A 189 -2.98 -2.32 6.87
N PHE A 190 -3.43 -1.86 5.70
CA PHE A 190 -3.72 -2.74 4.58
C PHE A 190 -2.45 -3.35 3.97
N ALA A 191 -1.25 -2.78 4.20
CA ALA A 191 -0.01 -3.32 3.64
C ALA A 191 0.21 -4.80 3.96
N PRO A 192 0.29 -5.23 5.24
CA PRO A 192 0.50 -6.64 5.58
C PRO A 192 -0.63 -7.53 5.05
N LEU A 193 -1.87 -7.03 5.00
CA LEU A 193 -3.01 -7.78 4.46
C LEU A 193 -2.92 -8.00 2.94
N LEU A 194 -2.54 -6.97 2.19
CA LEU A 194 -2.33 -7.06 0.73
C LEU A 194 -1.14 -7.96 0.39
N PHE A 195 -0.06 -7.85 1.16
CA PHE A 195 1.12 -8.67 0.96
C PHE A 195 0.89 -10.12 1.33
N THR A 196 0.03 -10.44 2.30
CA THR A 196 -0.29 -11.83 2.66
C THR A 196 -1.53 -12.38 1.95
N ASP A 197 -2.11 -11.63 1.01
CA ASP A 197 -3.30 -12.11 0.31
C ASP A 197 -3.00 -13.38 -0.51
N ARG A 198 -3.76 -14.45 -0.27
CA ARG A 198 -3.65 -15.71 -1.02
C ARG A 198 -3.87 -15.53 -2.52
N LYS A 199 -4.69 -14.54 -2.90
CA LYS A 199 -4.99 -14.23 -4.30
C LYS A 199 -4.04 -13.18 -4.90
N ARG A 200 -2.98 -12.76 -4.17
CA ARG A 200 -2.03 -11.72 -4.61
C ARG A 200 -1.35 -12.03 -5.93
N ASP A 201 -1.06 -13.31 -6.21
CA ASP A 201 -0.32 -13.71 -7.41
C ASP A 201 -1.09 -13.48 -8.72
N ARG A 202 -2.41 -13.23 -8.62
CA ARG A 202 -3.26 -12.84 -9.75
C ARG A 202 -3.04 -11.39 -10.17
N TYR A 203 -2.46 -10.57 -9.28
CA TYR A 203 -2.05 -9.22 -9.59
C TYR A 203 -0.68 -9.23 -10.27
N THR A 204 -0.66 -8.83 -11.55
CA THR A 204 0.56 -8.90 -12.38
C THR A 204 1.53 -7.75 -12.12
N GLY A 205 1.07 -6.64 -11.54
CA GLY A 205 1.89 -5.49 -11.18
C GLY A 205 2.69 -5.68 -9.89
N SER A 206 3.45 -4.64 -9.51
CA SER A 206 4.12 -4.60 -8.20
C SER A 206 3.12 -4.20 -7.12
N LEU A 207 2.99 -5.03 -6.08
CA LEU A 207 2.19 -4.70 -4.89
C LEU A 207 2.77 -3.52 -4.13
N ASP A 208 4.10 -3.31 -4.20
CA ASP A 208 4.74 -2.15 -3.58
C ASP A 208 4.28 -0.85 -4.24
N ILE A 209 4.17 -0.85 -5.57
CA ILE A 209 3.67 0.31 -6.32
C ILE A 209 2.19 0.51 -6.06
N LEU A 210 1.41 -0.59 -6.04
CA LEU A 210 -0.01 -0.50 -5.73
C LEU A 210 -0.24 0.10 -4.35
N TRP A 211 0.44 -0.42 -3.32
CA TRP A 211 0.33 0.08 -1.96
C TRP A 211 0.90 1.50 -1.83
N GLY A 212 2.01 1.82 -2.49
CA GLY A 212 2.57 3.17 -2.51
C GLY A 212 1.61 4.19 -3.10
N LEU A 213 0.95 3.86 -4.23
CA LEU A 213 -0.08 4.70 -4.84
C LEU A 213 -1.36 4.75 -3.99
N GLN A 214 -1.73 3.63 -3.37
CA GLN A 214 -2.83 3.53 -2.41
C GLN A 214 -2.63 4.47 -1.23
N MET A 215 -1.39 4.74 -0.78
CA MET A 215 -1.15 5.72 0.30
C MET A 215 -1.49 7.17 -0.11
N PHE A 216 -1.69 7.47 -1.39
CA PHE A 216 -2.06 8.82 -1.88
C PHE A 216 -3.47 8.87 -2.50
N LEU A 217 -3.88 7.81 -3.20
CA LEU A 217 -5.16 7.68 -3.91
C LEU A 217 -5.86 6.36 -3.53
N THR A 218 -5.85 6.09 -2.24
CA THR A 218 -6.57 5.06 -1.46
C THR A 218 -7.74 4.36 -2.19
N ASN A 219 -8.80 5.06 -2.55
CA ASN A 219 -9.96 4.43 -3.21
C ASN A 219 -9.66 3.88 -4.62
N THR A 220 -8.84 4.59 -5.39
CA THR A 220 -8.63 4.36 -6.83
C THR A 220 -7.84 3.08 -7.10
N PHE A 221 -7.06 2.60 -6.12
CA PHE A 221 -6.22 1.41 -6.31
C PHE A 221 -6.75 0.16 -5.61
N LEU A 222 -7.64 0.31 -4.62
CA LEU A 222 -8.19 -0.83 -3.89
C LEU A 222 -9.30 -1.56 -4.66
N ILE A 223 -10.20 -0.85 -5.34
CA ILE A 223 -11.27 -1.49 -6.13
C ILE A 223 -10.68 -2.29 -7.30
N PRO A 224 -9.72 -1.77 -8.10
CA PRO A 224 -9.08 -2.56 -9.15
C PRO A 224 -8.35 -3.78 -8.59
N TYR A 225 -7.69 -3.66 -7.44
CA TYR A 225 -7.08 -4.81 -6.77
C TYR A 225 -8.11 -5.90 -6.47
N MET A 226 -9.25 -5.52 -5.89
CA MET A 226 -10.36 -6.44 -5.60
C MET A 226 -10.93 -7.07 -6.87
N ALA A 227 -10.95 -6.36 -8.00
CA ALA A 227 -11.40 -6.90 -9.28
C ALA A 227 -10.38 -7.87 -9.89
N ILE A 228 -9.08 -7.54 -9.84
CA ILE A 228 -8.00 -8.34 -10.41
C ILE A 228 -7.78 -9.62 -9.62
N ARG A 229 -7.89 -9.59 -8.28
CA ARG A 229 -7.76 -10.81 -7.46
C ARG A 229 -8.86 -11.84 -7.73
N LEU A 230 -9.94 -11.46 -8.42
CA LEU A 230 -10.99 -12.38 -8.89
C LEU A 230 -10.67 -13.04 -10.24
N ASN A 231 -9.57 -12.69 -10.91
CA ASN A 231 -9.13 -13.39 -12.12
C ASN A 231 -8.87 -14.88 -11.87
N GLU A 232 -8.92 -15.67 -12.92
CA GLU A 232 -8.49 -17.07 -12.87
C GLU A 232 -7.02 -17.15 -12.51
N ALA A 233 -6.67 -18.14 -11.67
CA ALA A 233 -5.27 -18.39 -11.33
C ALA A 233 -4.53 -18.79 -12.61
N ASN A 234 -3.44 -18.10 -12.90
CA ASN A 234 -2.64 -18.42 -14.07
C ASN A 234 -1.93 -19.75 -13.80
N ARG A 235 -2.14 -20.75 -14.66
CA ARG A 235 -1.58 -22.11 -14.45
C ARG A 235 -0.05 -22.13 -14.47
N ASP A 236 0.56 -21.09 -15.02
CA ASP A 236 2.00 -20.93 -15.17
C ASP A 236 2.61 -19.92 -14.17
N SER A 237 1.83 -19.34 -13.25
CA SER A 237 2.40 -18.44 -12.23
C SER A 237 3.11 -19.26 -11.17
N ALA A 238 4.43 -19.42 -11.30
CA ALA A 238 5.28 -19.75 -10.17
C ALA A 238 5.01 -18.76 -9.03
N ALA A 239 4.97 -19.25 -7.79
CA ALA A 239 4.76 -18.43 -6.60
C ALA A 239 5.69 -17.20 -6.68
N ARG A 240 5.11 -15.99 -6.75
CA ARG A 240 5.91 -14.80 -6.93
C ARG A 240 6.64 -14.51 -5.63
N LYS A 241 7.96 -14.33 -5.75
CA LYS A 241 8.79 -13.95 -4.62
C LYS A 241 8.30 -12.60 -4.08
N THR A 242 7.95 -12.59 -2.79
CA THR A 242 7.59 -11.37 -2.06
C THR A 242 8.70 -10.33 -2.17
N SER A 243 8.34 -9.07 -2.40
CA SER A 243 9.28 -7.95 -2.45
C SER A 243 9.96 -7.74 -1.08
N GLN A 244 11.08 -7.01 -1.06
CA GLN A 244 11.74 -6.67 0.21
C GLN A 244 10.82 -5.86 1.13
N LEU A 245 10.06 -4.91 0.57
CA LEU A 245 9.09 -4.13 1.33
C LEU A 245 7.97 -5.02 1.86
N GLY A 246 7.46 -5.94 1.05
CA GLY A 246 6.48 -6.93 1.47
C GLY A 246 6.99 -7.77 2.64
N ILE A 247 8.21 -8.31 2.56
CA ILE A 247 8.83 -9.10 3.65
C ILE A 247 8.94 -8.29 4.95
N ILE A 248 9.36 -7.02 4.86
CA ILE A 248 9.47 -6.14 6.03
C ILE A 248 8.08 -5.88 6.64
N MET A 249 7.09 -5.58 5.80
CA MET A 249 5.74 -5.25 6.26
C MET A 249 4.99 -6.47 6.81
N THR A 250 5.25 -7.67 6.28
CA THR A 250 4.67 -8.91 6.81
C THR A 250 5.37 -9.32 8.10
N ASN A 251 6.71 -9.40 8.13
CA ASN A 251 7.46 -9.77 9.34
C ASN A 251 7.25 -8.78 10.48
N GLY A 252 7.08 -7.50 10.14
CA GLY A 252 6.74 -6.42 11.05
C GLY A 252 5.25 -6.18 11.20
N ALA A 253 4.37 -7.08 10.75
CA ALA A 253 2.92 -6.84 10.75
C ALA A 253 2.37 -6.39 12.10
N PRO A 254 2.76 -6.97 13.26
CA PRO A 254 2.32 -6.46 14.56
C PRO A 254 2.69 -4.98 14.79
N VAL A 255 3.90 -4.58 14.40
CA VAL A 255 4.38 -3.20 14.53
C VAL A 255 3.61 -2.28 13.58
N VAL A 256 3.40 -2.69 12.34
CA VAL A 256 2.61 -1.95 11.34
C VAL A 256 1.17 -1.74 11.84
N GLY A 257 0.54 -2.78 12.37
CA GLY A 257 -0.79 -2.73 12.97
C GLY A 257 -0.86 -1.79 14.16
N LEU A 258 0.10 -1.84 15.07
CA LEU A 258 0.15 -0.96 16.25
C LEU A 258 0.41 0.51 15.87
N ILE A 259 1.32 0.78 14.94
CA ILE A 259 1.59 2.14 14.44
C ILE A 259 0.34 2.70 13.76
N GLY A 260 -0.29 1.93 12.86
CA GLY A 260 -1.51 2.36 12.18
C GLY A 260 -2.65 2.63 13.16
N ALA A 261 -2.85 1.75 14.15
CA ALA A 261 -3.84 1.94 15.22
C ALA A 261 -3.56 3.21 16.04
N LEU A 262 -2.30 3.43 16.41
CA LEU A 262 -1.87 4.60 17.16
C LEU A 262 -2.12 5.87 16.34
N VAL A 263 -1.79 5.87 15.04
CA VAL A 263 -2.07 7.00 14.15
C VAL A 263 -3.57 7.27 14.06
N CYS A 264 -4.43 6.25 13.87
CA CYS A 264 -5.88 6.44 13.86
C CYS A 264 -6.42 7.00 15.19
N LEU A 265 -5.91 6.51 16.33
CA LEU A 265 -6.27 7.00 17.65
C LEU A 265 -5.84 8.46 17.84
N LEU A 266 -4.57 8.77 17.59
CA LEU A 266 -4.03 10.12 17.67
C LEU A 266 -4.75 11.08 16.72
N SER A 267 -5.12 10.61 15.53
CA SER A 267 -5.88 11.41 14.55
C SER A 267 -7.28 11.75 15.04
N THR A 268 -7.94 10.81 15.71
CA THR A 268 -9.24 11.04 16.35
C THR A 268 -9.11 12.04 17.49
N LEU A 269 -8.10 11.87 18.36
CA LEU A 269 -7.82 12.80 19.45
C LEU A 269 -7.43 14.19 18.94
N TRP A 270 -6.64 14.26 17.87
CA TRP A 270 -6.23 15.51 17.24
C TRP A 270 -7.41 16.25 16.60
N ALA A 271 -8.33 15.55 15.93
CA ALA A 271 -9.55 16.15 15.42
C ALA A 271 -10.35 16.85 16.54
N LEU A 272 -10.47 16.20 17.70
CA LEU A 272 -11.28 16.68 18.82
C LEU A 272 -10.58 17.75 19.68
N TYR A 273 -9.29 17.57 19.97
CA TYR A 273 -8.54 18.38 20.96
C TYR A 273 -7.30 19.05 20.41
N GLY A 274 -6.88 18.71 19.19
CA GLY A 274 -5.70 19.29 18.54
C GLY A 274 -5.84 20.80 18.42
N ARG A 275 -4.73 21.50 18.64
CA ARG A 275 -4.62 22.97 18.61
C ARG A 275 -5.73 23.66 19.43
N GLY A 276 -5.94 23.22 20.68
CA GLY A 276 -6.93 23.81 21.58
C GLY A 276 -6.63 25.27 21.98
N ASP A 277 -5.41 25.72 21.75
CA ASP A 277 -4.93 27.10 21.85
C ASP A 277 -5.18 27.92 20.56
N GLY A 278 -5.42 27.24 19.43
CA GLY A 278 -5.83 27.87 18.19
C GLY A 278 -7.31 28.23 18.21
N ASN A 279 -7.68 29.36 17.61
CA ASN A 279 -9.06 29.84 17.49
C ASN A 279 -9.88 28.99 16.48
N PHE A 280 -9.88 27.66 16.64
CA PHE A 280 -10.54 26.65 15.80
C PHE A 280 -11.89 26.20 16.35
N GLY A 281 -12.39 26.88 17.38
CA GLY A 281 -13.72 26.67 17.92
C GLY A 281 -13.89 25.43 18.80
N ASP A 282 -15.06 25.41 19.44
CA ASP A 282 -15.52 24.29 20.27
C ASP A 282 -15.91 23.07 19.42
N LEU A 283 -16.15 21.92 20.07
CA LEU A 283 -16.52 20.66 19.39
C LEU A 283 -17.67 20.80 18.38
N ARG A 284 -18.63 21.69 18.67
CA ARG A 284 -19.75 21.95 17.76
C ARG A 284 -19.30 22.67 16.48
N GLU A 285 -18.50 23.72 16.61
CA GLU A 285 -17.98 24.48 15.47
C GLU A 285 -17.07 23.60 14.62
N ARG A 286 -16.27 22.73 15.26
CA ARG A 286 -15.46 21.72 14.56
C ARG A 286 -16.30 20.72 13.78
N TRP A 287 -17.43 20.28 14.33
CA TRP A 287 -18.37 19.40 13.63
C TRP A 287 -19.04 20.10 12.43
N GLU A 288 -19.46 21.34 12.61
CA GLU A 288 -20.02 22.18 11.53
C GLU A 288 -18.98 22.41 10.42
N PHE A 289 -17.73 22.69 10.80
CA PHE A 289 -16.61 22.75 9.85
C PHE A 289 -16.43 21.44 9.11
N LEU A 290 -16.41 20.28 9.78
CA LEU A 290 -16.26 18.99 9.11
C LEU A 290 -17.37 18.76 8.07
N LEU A 291 -18.62 19.02 8.43
CA LEU A 291 -19.75 18.88 7.51
C LEU A 291 -19.64 19.81 6.30
N SER A 292 -19.17 21.05 6.52
CA SER A 292 -18.88 21.99 5.44
C SER A 292 -17.74 21.49 4.57
N TYR A 293 -16.64 21.03 5.18
CA TYR A 293 -15.45 20.52 4.51
C TYR A 293 -15.78 19.33 3.60
N LEU A 294 -16.56 18.36 4.09
CA LEU A 294 -17.00 17.20 3.31
C LEU A 294 -17.87 17.53 2.10
N ARG A 295 -18.57 18.67 2.11
CA ARG A 295 -19.48 19.11 1.05
C ARG A 295 -18.84 20.10 0.08
N SER A 296 -17.78 20.76 0.51
CA SER A 296 -17.10 21.78 -0.29
C SER A 296 -15.83 21.23 -0.96
N GLU A 297 -15.12 20.31 -0.30
CA GLU A 297 -13.83 19.83 -0.78
C GLU A 297 -13.89 18.41 -1.34
N ARG A 298 -13.36 18.25 -2.56
CA ARG A 298 -13.33 16.95 -3.27
C ARG A 298 -12.45 15.93 -2.56
N LEU A 299 -11.33 16.38 -2.00
CA LEU A 299 -10.41 15.56 -1.23
C LEU A 299 -11.10 14.96 0.01
N ALA A 300 -11.82 15.80 0.76
CA ALA A 300 -12.58 15.40 1.93
C ALA A 300 -13.70 14.41 1.58
N TYR A 301 -14.39 14.66 0.46
CA TYR A 301 -15.41 13.77 -0.07
C TYR A 301 -14.84 12.40 -0.46
N ALA A 302 -13.64 12.36 -1.06
CA ALA A 302 -12.96 11.10 -1.39
C ALA A 302 -12.62 10.26 -0.16
N PHE A 303 -12.24 10.90 0.96
CA PHE A 303 -11.98 10.19 2.23
C PHE A 303 -13.21 9.49 2.79
N ILE A 304 -14.42 10.01 2.56
CA ILE A 304 -15.65 9.31 2.96
C ILE A 304 -15.81 8.01 2.17
N TRP A 305 -15.55 8.07 0.85
CA TRP A 305 -15.56 6.87 0.03
C TRP A 305 -14.48 5.88 0.44
N ASP A 306 -13.29 6.34 0.82
CA ASP A 306 -12.26 5.47 1.39
C ASP A 306 -12.76 4.73 2.63
N ILE A 307 -13.36 5.44 3.59
CA ILE A 307 -13.91 4.85 4.80
C ILE A 307 -14.98 3.80 4.45
N CYS A 308 -15.92 4.15 3.56
CA CYS A 308 -16.97 3.22 3.12
C CYS A 308 -16.38 1.96 2.47
N LEU A 309 -15.43 2.12 1.55
CA LEU A 309 -14.78 1.00 0.86
C LEU A 309 -13.96 0.16 1.84
N TYR A 310 -13.29 0.78 2.82
CA TYR A 310 -12.51 0.06 3.82
C TYR A 310 -13.40 -0.78 4.73
N ILE A 311 -14.56 -0.26 5.13
CA ILE A 311 -15.56 -1.02 5.90
C ILE A 311 -16.03 -2.27 5.15
N ILE A 312 -16.09 -2.22 3.82
CA ILE A 312 -16.53 -3.35 2.98
C ILE A 312 -15.36 -4.31 2.69
N PHE A 313 -14.21 -3.79 2.26
CA PHE A 313 -13.09 -4.59 1.78
C PHE A 313 -12.24 -5.16 2.91
N GLN A 314 -12.15 -4.50 4.06
CA GLN A 314 -11.47 -5.04 5.23
C GLN A 314 -12.00 -6.44 5.63
N PRO A 315 -13.30 -6.60 5.96
CA PRO A 315 -13.80 -7.92 6.38
C PRO A 315 -13.72 -8.96 5.26
N TRP A 316 -13.87 -8.54 4.01
CA TRP A 316 -13.73 -9.44 2.86
C TRP A 316 -12.29 -9.96 2.70
N LEU A 317 -11.30 -9.07 2.70
CA LEU A 317 -9.89 -9.44 2.57
C LEU A 317 -9.40 -10.26 3.76
N ILE A 318 -9.75 -9.88 4.98
CA ILE A 318 -9.40 -10.66 6.18
C ILE A 318 -10.06 -12.04 6.12
N GLY A 319 -11.32 -12.12 5.70
CA GLY A 319 -12.07 -13.37 5.58
C GLY A 319 -11.43 -14.38 4.63
N ASP A 320 -10.96 -13.90 3.47
CA ASP A 320 -10.28 -14.73 2.49
C ASP A 320 -8.88 -15.21 2.96
N ASN A 321 -8.32 -14.58 3.98
CA ASN A 321 -6.95 -14.79 4.48
C ASN A 321 -6.88 -15.31 5.93
N LEU A 322 -7.99 -15.82 6.47
CA LEU A 322 -8.02 -16.38 7.83
C LEU A 322 -7.07 -17.56 8.06
N GLN A 323 -6.64 -18.24 6.99
CA GLN A 323 -5.65 -19.32 7.06
C GLN A 323 -4.26 -18.82 7.51
N ASN A 324 -3.94 -17.55 7.28
CA ASN A 324 -2.66 -16.95 7.67
C ASN A 324 -2.65 -16.54 9.15
N ILE A 325 -3.75 -16.77 9.88
CA ILE A 325 -3.88 -16.39 11.29
C ILE A 325 -3.54 -17.58 12.18
N GLN A 326 -2.98 -17.30 13.35
CA GLN A 326 -2.75 -18.29 14.41
C GLN A 326 -4.02 -19.11 14.68
N LYS A 327 -3.89 -20.45 14.69
CA LYS A 327 -5.03 -21.40 14.73
C LYS A 327 -5.96 -21.18 15.92
N ASP A 328 -5.45 -20.74 17.06
CA ASP A 328 -6.22 -20.44 18.26
C ASP A 328 -6.93 -19.07 18.22
N LYS A 329 -6.55 -18.17 17.30
CA LYS A 329 -7.09 -16.80 17.18
C LYS A 329 -8.03 -16.60 15.99
N ILE A 330 -8.19 -17.58 15.11
CA ILE A 330 -9.04 -17.48 13.90
C ILE A 330 -10.46 -17.03 14.25
N GLY A 331 -11.08 -17.59 15.29
CA GLY A 331 -12.43 -17.24 15.70
C GLY A 331 -12.56 -15.76 16.12
N LEU A 332 -11.57 -15.25 16.84
CA LEU A 332 -11.52 -13.86 17.29
C LEU A 332 -11.36 -12.92 16.09
N VAL A 333 -10.38 -13.18 15.21
CA VAL A 333 -10.13 -12.34 14.02
C VAL A 333 -11.33 -12.36 13.07
N ASN A 334 -11.99 -13.51 12.91
CA ASN A 334 -13.19 -13.63 12.07
C ASN A 334 -14.37 -12.80 12.61
N TYR A 335 -14.49 -12.62 13.92
CA TYR A 335 -15.48 -11.72 14.51
C TYR A 335 -15.05 -10.25 14.37
N LEU A 336 -13.79 -9.94 14.70
CA LEU A 336 -13.28 -8.56 14.70
C LEU A 336 -13.10 -7.97 13.30
N ARG A 337 -13.04 -8.78 12.23
CA ARG A 337 -12.84 -8.31 10.85
C ARG A 337 -13.86 -7.25 10.40
N PHE A 338 -15.06 -7.25 10.98
CA PHE A 338 -16.14 -6.30 10.68
C PHE A 338 -16.03 -4.97 11.45
N VAL A 339 -15.17 -4.90 12.47
CA VAL A 339 -14.97 -3.69 13.27
C VAL A 339 -13.94 -2.80 12.55
N PRO A 340 -14.31 -1.58 12.11
CA PRO A 340 -13.40 -0.62 11.48
C PRO A 340 -12.09 -0.48 12.23
N VAL A 341 -10.96 -0.51 11.52
CA VAL A 341 -9.59 -0.43 12.07
C VAL A 341 -9.21 -1.64 12.95
N VAL A 342 -10.00 -1.97 13.96
CA VAL A 342 -9.74 -3.05 14.93
C VAL A 342 -9.57 -4.41 14.26
N GLY A 343 -10.34 -4.70 13.21
CA GLY A 343 -10.19 -5.93 12.44
C GLY A 343 -8.80 -6.08 11.81
N LEU A 344 -8.25 -5.00 11.23
CA LEU A 344 -6.89 -5.00 10.69
C LEU A 344 -5.83 -5.11 11.78
N VAL A 345 -6.02 -4.42 12.90
CA VAL A 345 -5.10 -4.54 14.04
C VAL A 345 -5.05 -5.98 14.53
N ALA A 346 -6.21 -6.62 14.71
CA ALA A 346 -6.29 -8.02 15.11
C ALA A 346 -5.64 -8.95 14.08
N TYR A 347 -5.88 -8.72 12.78
CA TYR A 347 -5.21 -9.46 11.70
C TYR A 347 -3.68 -9.34 11.79
N CYS A 348 -3.18 -8.11 11.91
CA CYS A 348 -1.75 -7.80 11.97
C CYS A 348 -1.06 -8.42 13.19
N LEU A 349 -1.72 -8.39 14.36
CA LEU A 349 -1.18 -8.94 15.61
C LEU A 349 -1.20 -10.48 15.64
N CYS A 350 -2.17 -11.10 14.97
CA CYS A 350 -2.34 -12.56 14.96
C CYS A 350 -1.83 -13.23 13.68
N LEU A 351 -1.13 -12.49 12.82
CA LEU A 351 -0.55 -13.01 11.59
C LEU A 351 0.52 -14.06 11.92
N ASN A 352 0.43 -15.22 11.28
CA ASN A 352 1.41 -16.29 11.37
C ASN A 352 2.11 -16.44 10.01
N LEU A 353 3.43 -16.25 9.98
CA LEU A 353 4.24 -16.37 8.77
C LEU A 353 4.99 -17.70 8.69
N ASP A 354 4.87 -18.55 9.71
CA ASP A 354 5.68 -19.75 9.88
C ASP A 354 5.35 -20.89 8.90
N GLU A 355 4.36 -20.71 8.00
CA GLU A 355 4.01 -21.70 6.96
C GLU A 355 4.59 -21.37 5.56
N GLU A 356 5.32 -20.25 5.36
CA GLU A 356 5.91 -19.87 4.05
C GLU A 356 7.45 -19.98 3.92
N MET A 357 8.17 -20.58 4.89
CA MET A 357 9.63 -20.81 4.80
C MET A 357 10.04 -22.24 4.45
#